data_AF-A0A520A6Q3-F1
#
_entry.id   AF-A0A520A6Q3-F1
#
_cell.length_a   1.000
_cell.length_b   1.000
_cell.length_c   1.000
_cell.angle_alpha   90.00
_cell.angle_beta   90.00
_cell.angle_gamma   90.00
#
_symmetry.space_group_name_H-M   'P 1'
#
loop_
_entity.id
_entity.type
_entity.pdbx_description
1 polymer ?
#
loop_
_entity_poly.entity_id
_entity_poly.type
_entity_poly.pdbx_seq_one_letter_code
_entity_poly.pdbx_strand_id
1 'polypeptide(L)'
;MKLILFQIILFSSLCFSASEAMAQQAKAYETVKYIARSKSGVFHLDYADGYIGASTISLVSNQKKTQLFTPQNFTTEANGNLVLTSNLASNKQEIILIGIYEETEAPNTIRASYREKGRRLALLFYKNKR
;
A
#
# COMPACT_ATOMS: atom_id res chain seq x y z
N MET A 1 -30.34 -36.80 30.46
CA MET A 1 -28.93 -37.09 30.11
C MET A 1 -28.56 -36.91 28.62
N LYS A 2 -29.38 -36.24 27.78
CA LYS A 2 -29.06 -36.01 26.35
C LYS A 2 -28.63 -34.57 26.00
N LEU A 3 -28.92 -33.59 26.88
CA LEU A 3 -28.61 -32.17 26.66
C LEU A 3 -27.13 -31.80 26.93
N ILE A 4 -26.45 -32.53 27.81
CA ILE A 4 -25.05 -32.24 28.19
C ILE A 4 -24.08 -32.65 27.06
N LEU A 5 -24.36 -33.75 26.34
CA LEU A 5 -23.52 -34.20 25.22
C LEU A 5 -23.52 -33.21 24.05
N PHE A 6 -24.63 -32.51 23.82
CA PHE A 6 -24.76 -31.56 22.71
C PHE A 6 -23.92 -30.29 22.93
N GLN A 7 -23.78 -29.86 24.19
CA GLN A 7 -22.98 -28.69 24.54
C GLN A 7 -21.46 -28.95 24.41
N ILE A 8 -21.00 -30.18 24.66
CA ILE A 8 -19.58 -30.55 24.54
C ILE A 8 -19.14 -30.58 23.07
N ILE A 9 -19.99 -31.04 22.15
CA ILE A 9 -19.69 -31.09 20.71
C ILE A 9 -19.64 -29.68 20.10
N LEU A 10 -20.50 -28.77 20.57
CA LEU A 10 -20.52 -27.38 20.10
C LEU A 10 -19.26 -26.61 20.54
N PHE A 11 -18.70 -26.95 21.71
CA PHE A 11 -17.51 -26.28 22.23
C PHE A 11 -16.22 -26.73 21.52
N SER A 12 -16.13 -28.01 21.12
CA SER A 12 -14.97 -28.52 20.40
C SER A 12 -14.93 -28.10 18.93
N SER A 13 -16.08 -27.87 18.28
CA SER A 13 -16.12 -27.33 16.90
C SER A 13 -15.70 -25.85 16.81
N LEU A 14 -15.93 -25.05 17.85
CA LEU A 14 -15.51 -23.64 17.91
C LEU A 14 -13.98 -23.48 18.06
N CYS A 15 -13.30 -24.44 18.68
CA CYS A 15 -11.85 -24.38 18.87
C CYS A 15 -11.04 -24.75 17.63
N PHE A 16 -11.59 -25.55 16.69
CA PHE A 16 -10.90 -25.93 15.45
C PHE A 16 -11.03 -24.91 14.32
N SER A 17 -12.00 -23.99 14.38
CA SER A 17 -12.13 -22.91 13.38
C SER A 17 -11.28 -21.67 13.70
N ALA A 18 -10.65 -21.62 14.87
CA ALA A 18 -9.81 -20.48 15.28
C ALA A 18 -8.33 -20.62 14.88
N SER A 19 -7.89 -21.81 14.46
CA SER A 19 -6.48 -22.12 14.17
C SER A 19 -6.01 -21.76 12.75
N GLU A 20 -6.90 -21.34 11.85
CA GLU A 20 -6.52 -20.98 10.47
C GLU A 20 -6.61 -19.49 10.17
N ALA A 21 -6.81 -18.65 11.19
CA ALA A 21 -6.42 -17.25 11.10
C ALA A 21 -4.89 -17.18 11.14
N MET A 22 -4.25 -17.61 10.05
CA MET A 22 -2.85 -17.33 9.78
C MET A 22 -2.71 -15.82 9.73
N ALA A 23 -2.39 -15.22 10.88
CA ALA A 23 -1.81 -13.92 10.95
C ALA A 23 -0.54 -14.00 10.09
N GLN A 24 -0.64 -13.51 8.85
CA GLN A 24 0.50 -13.35 7.97
C GLN A 24 1.56 -12.61 8.76
N GLN A 25 2.59 -13.35 9.15
CA GLN A 25 3.71 -12.84 9.93
C GLN A 25 4.20 -11.60 9.21
N ALA A 26 4.11 -10.45 9.89
CA ALA A 26 4.53 -9.18 9.32
C ALA A 26 5.99 -9.36 8.89
N LYS A 27 6.24 -9.46 7.57
CA LYS A 27 7.59 -9.41 7.05
C LYS A 27 8.18 -8.12 7.59
N ALA A 28 9.29 -8.22 8.32
CA ALA A 28 10.00 -7.02 8.74
C ALA A 28 10.49 -6.33 7.46
N TYR A 29 9.99 -5.13 7.18
CA TYR A 29 10.40 -4.31 6.05
C TYR A 29 10.99 -3.00 6.56
N GLU A 30 11.97 -2.46 5.83
CA GLU A 30 12.48 -1.13 6.11
C GLU A 30 11.59 -0.09 5.41
N THR A 31 11.29 1.02 6.07
CA THR A 31 10.57 2.12 5.42
C THR A 31 11.55 3.18 4.94
N VAL A 32 11.70 3.28 3.62
CA VAL A 32 12.54 4.27 2.96
C VAL A 32 11.68 5.44 2.48
N LYS A 33 12.04 6.65 2.90
CA LYS A 33 11.24 7.86 2.63
C LYS A 33 11.67 8.53 1.33
N TYR A 34 10.69 8.95 0.53
CA TYR A 34 10.90 9.70 -0.69
C TYR A 34 9.99 10.92 -0.77
N ILE A 35 10.42 11.92 -1.55
CA ILE A 35 9.65 13.14 -1.78
C ILE A 35 9.61 13.46 -3.28
N ALA A 36 8.43 13.81 -3.78
CA ALA A 36 8.24 14.47 -5.06
C ALA A 36 7.43 15.76 -4.87
N ARG A 37 7.66 16.77 -5.71
CA ARG A 37 6.92 18.05 -5.67
C ARG A 37 6.31 18.33 -7.04
N SER A 38 5.06 18.78 -7.05
CA SER A 38 4.38 19.23 -8.28
C SER A 38 3.49 20.44 -7.97
N LYS A 39 2.81 20.96 -9.00
CA LYS A 39 1.81 22.04 -8.82
C LYS A 39 0.65 21.61 -7.90
N SER A 40 0.33 20.32 -7.85
CA SER A 40 -0.78 19.80 -7.03
C SER A 40 -0.42 19.71 -5.54
N GLY A 41 0.87 19.71 -5.19
CA GLY A 41 1.34 19.66 -3.81
C GLY A 41 2.64 18.88 -3.64
N VAL A 42 2.87 18.40 -2.41
CA VAL A 42 4.02 17.57 -2.04
C VAL A 42 3.56 16.14 -1.85
N PHE A 43 4.25 15.22 -2.52
CA PHE A 43 4.03 13.78 -2.41
C PHE A 43 5.11 13.20 -1.51
N HIS A 44 4.69 12.54 -0.44
CA HIS A 44 5.57 11.78 0.44
C HIS A 44 5.30 10.30 0.21
N LEU A 45 6.33 9.56 -0.21
CA LEU A 45 6.27 8.12 -0.39
C LEU A 45 7.03 7.47 0.76
N ASP A 46 6.34 6.61 1.51
CA ASP A 46 6.94 5.67 2.43
C ASP A 46 7.04 4.33 1.69
N TYR A 47 8.21 4.04 1.14
CA TYR A 47 8.50 2.82 0.38
C TYR A 47 8.88 1.70 1.34
N ALA A 48 8.16 0.58 1.30
CA ALA A 48 8.43 -0.58 2.14
C ALA A 48 9.42 -1.53 1.44
N ASP A 49 10.71 -1.35 1.75
CA ASP A 49 11.80 -2.17 1.20
C ASP A 49 11.73 -3.60 1.75
N GLY A 50 11.74 -4.59 0.86
CA GLY A 50 11.48 -5.99 1.17
C GLY A 50 10.00 -6.40 1.27
N TYR A 51 9.06 -5.44 1.22
CA TYR A 51 7.63 -5.74 1.06
C TYR A 51 6.86 -4.56 0.43
N ILE A 52 6.99 -4.42 -0.89
CA ILE A 52 6.41 -3.32 -1.68
C ILE A 52 4.90 -3.08 -1.43
N GLY A 53 4.14 -4.12 -1.07
CA GLY A 53 2.71 -4.05 -0.75
C GLY A 53 2.36 -3.19 0.47
N ALA A 54 3.31 -2.91 1.34
CA ALA A 54 3.12 -1.98 2.45
C ALA A 54 3.47 -0.51 2.11
N SER A 55 3.88 -0.22 0.87
CA SER A 55 4.26 1.14 0.47
C SER A 55 3.04 2.06 0.43
N THR A 56 3.17 3.30 0.91
CA THR A 56 2.07 4.29 0.89
C THR A 56 2.53 5.62 0.35
N ILE A 57 1.60 6.38 -0.26
CA ILE A 57 1.86 7.74 -0.70
C ILE A 57 0.85 8.69 -0.06
N SER A 58 1.34 9.77 0.53
CA SER A 58 0.53 10.88 0.96
C SER A 58 0.75 12.11 0.08
N LEU A 59 -0.33 12.66 -0.45
CA LEU A 59 -0.34 13.94 -1.16
C LEU A 59 -0.82 15.02 -0.19
N VAL A 60 0.08 15.91 0.21
CA VAL A 60 -0.26 17.14 0.92
C VAL A 60 -0.55 18.21 -0.12
N SER A 61 -1.85 18.44 -0.38
CA SER A 61 -2.28 19.45 -1.33
C SER A 61 -1.99 20.87 -0.83
N ASN A 62 -1.95 21.84 -1.75
CA ASN A 62 -1.80 23.26 -1.40
C ASN A 62 -2.91 23.78 -0.47
N GLN A 63 -4.08 23.12 -0.47
CA GLN A 63 -5.20 23.42 0.42
C GLN A 63 -5.08 22.71 1.79
N LYS A 64 -3.91 22.16 2.12
CA LYS A 64 -3.62 21.40 3.35
C LYS A 64 -4.48 20.16 3.58
N LYS A 65 -5.18 19.67 2.55
CA LYS A 65 -5.82 18.36 2.59
C LYS A 65 -4.78 17.30 2.26
N THR A 66 -4.66 16.30 3.13
CA THR A 66 -3.83 15.12 2.92
C THR A 66 -4.67 14.02 2.32
N GLN A 67 -4.20 13.48 1.20
CA GLN A 67 -4.82 12.33 0.54
C GLN A 67 -3.87 11.14 0.60
N LEU A 68 -4.35 10.01 1.09
CA LEU A 68 -3.59 8.77 1.20
C LEU A 68 -3.88 7.87 0.00
N PHE A 69 -2.82 7.27 -0.53
CA PHE A 69 -2.86 6.27 -1.58
C PHE A 69 -2.20 4.98 -1.06
N THR A 70 -2.89 3.86 -1.25
CA THR A 70 -2.42 2.52 -0.85
C THR A 70 -2.38 1.58 -2.05
N PRO A 71 -1.55 0.53 -2.04
CA PRO A 71 -1.44 -0.39 -3.17
C PRO A 71 -2.77 -1.09 -3.44
N GLN A 72 -3.13 -1.21 -4.73
CA GLN A 72 -4.41 -1.81 -5.10
C GLN A 72 -4.44 -3.32 -4.83
N ASN A 73 -3.35 -4.03 -5.16
CA ASN A 73 -3.26 -5.49 -5.10
C ASN A 73 -2.14 -5.98 -4.16
N PHE A 74 -1.51 -5.09 -3.39
CA PHE A 74 -0.32 -5.37 -2.56
C PHE A 74 0.89 -5.97 -3.31
N THR A 75 0.82 -6.10 -4.64
CA THR A 75 1.85 -6.64 -5.52
C THR A 75 2.02 -5.74 -6.75
N THR A 76 3.14 -5.91 -7.46
CA THR A 76 3.39 -5.23 -8.74
C THR A 76 2.66 -5.92 -9.88
N GLU A 77 2.26 -5.13 -10.87
CA GLU A 77 1.84 -5.62 -12.17
C GLU A 77 2.99 -6.32 -12.91
N ALA A 78 2.66 -7.16 -13.90
CA ALA A 78 3.65 -7.91 -14.70
C ALA A 78 4.67 -7.02 -15.43
N ASN A 79 4.36 -5.74 -15.64
CA ASN A 79 5.23 -4.74 -16.27
C ASN A 79 6.19 -4.07 -15.26
N GLY A 80 6.19 -4.49 -13.99
CA GLY A 80 6.98 -3.85 -12.92
C GLY A 80 6.38 -2.54 -12.43
N ASN A 81 5.07 -2.33 -12.55
CA ASN A 81 4.42 -1.16 -11.99
C ASN A 81 3.74 -1.46 -10.66
N LEU A 82 3.86 -0.57 -9.70
CA LEU A 82 3.05 -0.59 -8.48
C LEU A 82 1.96 0.46 -8.58
N VAL A 83 0.69 0.03 -8.60
CA VAL A 83 -0.46 0.93 -8.68
C VAL A 83 -1.00 1.21 -7.28
N LEU A 84 -1.03 2.48 -6.91
CA LEU A 84 -1.61 2.96 -5.66
C LEU A 84 -2.85 3.80 -5.96
N THR A 85 -3.94 3.52 -5.25
CA THR A 85 -5.24 4.18 -5.44
C THR A 85 -5.64 4.95 -4.20
N SER A 86 -6.39 6.03 -4.41
CA SER A 86 -6.98 6.80 -3.32
C SER A 86 -8.18 6.09 -2.71
N ASN A 87 -8.31 6.17 -1.39
CA ASN A 87 -9.50 5.69 -0.67
C ASN A 87 -10.72 6.63 -0.80
N LEU A 88 -10.59 7.77 -1.49
CA LEU A 88 -11.70 8.72 -1.65
C LEU A 88 -12.66 8.27 -2.76
N ALA A 89 -13.92 8.01 -2.38
CA ALA A 89 -14.97 7.44 -3.24
C ALA A 89 -15.33 8.27 -4.49
N SER A 90 -15.02 9.57 -4.54
CA SER A 90 -15.56 10.47 -5.57
C SER A 90 -14.69 10.66 -6.80
N ASN A 91 -13.43 10.22 -6.78
CA ASN A 91 -12.55 10.26 -7.95
C ASN A 91 -11.44 9.23 -7.76
N LYS A 92 -11.45 8.16 -8.57
CA LYS A 92 -10.35 7.18 -8.65
C LYS A 92 -9.08 7.86 -9.15
N GLN A 93 -8.36 8.49 -8.23
CA GLN A 93 -7.04 9.01 -8.45
C GLN A 93 -6.03 7.89 -8.22
N GLU A 94 -5.06 7.81 -9.12
CA GLU A 94 -4.12 6.71 -9.20
C GLU A 94 -2.71 7.28 -9.28
N ILE A 95 -1.79 6.69 -8.53
CA ILE A 95 -0.35 6.91 -8.67
C ILE A 95 0.27 5.58 -9.08
N ILE A 96 1.01 5.58 -10.17
CA ILE A 96 1.69 4.40 -10.69
C ILE A 96 3.18 4.63 -10.48
N LEU A 97 3.82 3.83 -9.62
CA LEU A 97 5.28 3.76 -9.54
C LEU A 97 5.77 2.86 -10.67
N ILE A 98 6.76 3.30 -11.42
CA ILE A 98 7.21 2.66 -12.66
C ILE A 98 8.55 1.97 -12.42
N GLY A 99 8.65 0.70 -12.81
CA GLY A 99 9.89 -0.09 -12.72
C GLY A 99 10.23 -0.51 -11.28
N ILE A 100 9.22 -0.78 -10.46
CA ILE A 100 9.34 -1.38 -9.13
C ILE A 100 9.00 -2.86 -9.28
N TYR A 101 9.94 -3.75 -8.94
CA TYR A 101 9.69 -5.19 -8.84
C TYR A 101 9.76 -5.62 -7.37
N GLU A 102 9.19 -6.76 -7.03
CA GLU A 102 9.14 -7.25 -5.64
C GLU A 102 10.53 -7.43 -5.01
N GLU A 103 11.54 -7.76 -5.82
CA GLU A 103 12.94 -7.90 -5.40
C GLU A 103 13.76 -6.61 -5.53
N THR A 104 13.14 -5.48 -5.88
CA THR A 104 13.86 -4.21 -6.05
C THR A 104 14.19 -3.58 -4.71
N GLU A 105 15.48 -3.58 -4.36
CA GLU A 105 16.01 -2.74 -3.28
C GLU A 105 15.62 -1.28 -3.50
N ALA A 106 15.40 -0.53 -2.41
CA ALA A 106 14.95 0.86 -2.47
C ALA A 106 15.89 1.76 -3.29
N PRO A 107 15.50 2.17 -4.53
CA PRO A 107 16.40 2.86 -5.45
C PRO A 107 16.60 4.32 -5.03
N ASN A 108 17.61 5.01 -5.56
CA ASN A 108 17.82 6.44 -5.22
C ASN A 108 16.69 7.36 -5.73
N THR A 109 16.05 6.98 -6.82
CA THR A 109 14.95 7.73 -7.44
C THR A 109 13.88 6.78 -7.95
N ILE A 110 12.61 7.17 -7.81
CA ILE A 110 11.47 6.41 -8.32
C ILE A 110 10.68 7.28 -9.30
N ARG A 111 10.46 6.77 -10.51
CA ARG A 111 9.59 7.42 -11.50
C ARG A 111 8.15 7.06 -11.22
N ALA A 112 7.25 8.01 -11.38
CA ALA A 112 5.83 7.76 -11.21
C ALA A 112 4.95 8.59 -12.15
N SER A 113 3.71 8.14 -12.32
CA SER A 113 2.66 8.88 -13.02
C SER A 113 1.47 9.06 -12.09
N TYR A 114 1.01 10.29 -11.90
CA TYR A 114 -0.18 10.63 -11.13
C TYR A 114 -1.32 11.03 -12.06
N ARG A 115 -2.47 10.35 -11.93
CA ARG A 115 -3.69 10.67 -12.69
C ARG A 115 -4.62 11.52 -11.83
N GLU A 116 -4.81 12.78 -12.25
CA GLU A 116 -5.72 13.74 -11.63
C GLU A 116 -6.66 14.31 -12.68
N LYS A 117 -7.98 14.16 -12.47
CA LYS A 117 -9.03 14.77 -13.33
C LYS A 117 -8.79 14.52 -14.84
N GLY A 118 -8.41 13.30 -15.20
CA GLY A 118 -8.14 12.89 -16.58
C GLY A 118 -6.77 13.28 -17.14
N ARG A 119 -5.95 14.04 -16.40
CA ARG A 119 -4.58 14.39 -16.80
C ARG A 119 -3.56 13.47 -16.12
N ARG A 120 -2.47 13.15 -16.82
CA ARG A 120 -1.31 12.43 -16.27
C ARG A 120 -0.17 13.41 -16.02
N LEU A 121 0.33 13.41 -14.80
CA LEU A 121 1.50 14.18 -14.38
C LEU A 121 2.66 13.21 -14.12
N ALA A 122 3.79 13.46 -14.76
CA ALA A 122 5.02 12.75 -14.43
C ALA A 122 5.55 13.26 -13.08
N LEU A 123 5.93 12.33 -12.20
CA LEU A 123 6.53 12.59 -10.91
C LEU A 123 7.89 11.88 -10.84
N LEU A 124 8.84 12.52 -10.16
CA LEU A 124 10.13 11.93 -9.85
C LEU A 124 10.35 12.06 -8.34
N PHE A 125 10.33 10.92 -7.67
CA PHE A 125 10.57 10.81 -6.24
C PHE A 125 12.06 10.68 -5.98
N TYR A 126 12.58 11.50 -5.07
CA TYR A 126 13.96 11.44 -4.61
C TYR A 126 14.00 10.85 -3.22
N LYS A 127 14.91 9.89 -3.00
CA LYS A 127 15.17 9.32 -1.67
C LYS A 127 15.55 10.45 -0.72
N ASN A 128 14.82 10.57 0.37
CA ASN A 128 15.05 11.58 1.38
C ASN A 128 16.27 11.17 2.20
N LYS A 129 17.40 11.84 1.97
CA LYS A 129 18.60 11.71 2.82
C LYS A 129 18.34 12.48 4.11
N ARG A 130 17.62 11.87 5.05
CA ARG A 130 17.62 12.33 6.44
C ARG A 130 18.68 11.58 7.21
#